data_AF-D5RMW5-F1
#
_entry.id   AF-D5RMW5-F1
#
_cell.length_a   1.000
_cell.length_b   1.000
_cell.length_c   1.000
_cell.angle_alpha   90.00
_cell.angle_beta   90.00
_cell.angle_gamma   90.00
#
_symmetry.space_group_name_H-M   'P 1'
#
loop_
_entity.id
_entity.type
_entity.pdbx_description
1 polymer ?
#
loop_
_entity_poly.entity_id
_entity_poly.type
_entity_poly.pdbx_seq_one_letter_code
_entity_poly.pdbx_strand_id
1 'polypeptide(L)'
;MAVARRGWIWGVAALAVVTGAAWAGWRYFAAEPALPPFIVAVNGRIEAEQIDIASKIAGRVASLAIEEGQMLEAGAVVARLDASTQQAQLRAAAAQLAEAEQA
;
A
#
# COMPACT_ATOMS: atom_id res chain seq x y z
N MET A 1 -28.43 -23.38 -65.53
CA MET A 1 -28.13 -23.12 -64.10
C MET A 1 -26.79 -22.36 -63.94
N ALA A 2 -26.67 -21.11 -64.42
CA ALA A 2 -25.39 -20.38 -64.37
C ALA A 2 -25.48 -18.94 -63.83
N VAL A 3 -26.69 -18.46 -63.49
CA VAL A 3 -26.89 -17.08 -62.99
C VAL A 3 -26.66 -16.98 -61.47
N ALA A 4 -26.85 -18.07 -60.73
CA ALA A 4 -26.73 -18.10 -59.26
C ALA A 4 -25.29 -17.86 -58.75
N ARG A 5 -24.25 -18.22 -59.52
CA ARG A 5 -22.85 -18.10 -59.08
C ARG A 5 -22.33 -16.65 -59.13
N ARG A 6 -22.86 -15.82 -60.03
CA ARG A 6 -22.43 -14.41 -60.18
C ARG A 6 -22.93 -13.54 -59.02
N GLY A 7 -24.19 -13.72 -58.60
CA GLY A 7 -24.77 -12.99 -57.47
C GLY A 7 -24.10 -13.30 -56.12
N TRP A 8 -23.67 -14.55 -55.92
CA TRP A 8 -22.91 -14.96 -54.73
C TRP A 8 -21.54 -14.26 -54.66
N ILE A 9 -20.83 -14.13 -55.78
CA ILE A 9 -19.52 -13.44 -55.82
C ILE A 9 -19.67 -11.98 -55.41
N TRP A 10 -20.72 -11.30 -55.89
CA TRP A 10 -21.02 -9.92 -55.48
C TRP A 10 -21.45 -9.82 -54.02
N GLY A 11 -22.20 -10.81 -53.50
CA GLY A 11 -22.55 -10.88 -52.08
C GLY A 11 -21.32 -11.05 -51.18
N VAL A 12 -20.40 -11.95 -51.55
CA VAL A 12 -19.13 -12.16 -50.82
C VAL A 12 -18.25 -10.91 -50.92
N ALA A 13 -18.17 -10.27 -52.08
CA ALA A 13 -17.40 -9.04 -52.25
C ALA A 13 -17.96 -7.89 -51.39
N ALA A 14 -19.29 -7.70 -51.36
CA ALA A 14 -19.93 -6.70 -50.52
C ALA A 14 -19.70 -6.98 -49.03
N LEU A 15 -19.82 -8.24 -48.61
CA LEU A 15 -19.54 -8.65 -47.23
C LEU A 15 -18.08 -8.37 -46.84
N ALA A 16 -17.12 -8.69 -47.72
CA ALA A 16 -15.70 -8.43 -47.49
C ALA A 16 -15.40 -6.93 -47.34
N VAL A 17 -16.07 -6.08 -48.11
CA VAL A 17 -15.92 -4.62 -47.99
C VAL A 17 -16.48 -4.13 -46.66
N VAL A 18 -17.68 -4.59 -46.27
CA VAL A 18 -18.31 -4.19 -45.00
C VAL A 18 -17.47 -4.63 -43.80
N THR A 19 -16.99 -5.88 -43.79
CA THR A 19 -16.15 -6.37 -42.70
C THR A 19 -14.78 -5.68 -42.67
N GLY A 20 -14.19 -5.40 -43.83
CA GLY A 20 -12.95 -4.63 -43.93
C GLY A 20 -13.11 -3.20 -43.41
N ALA A 21 -14.19 -2.53 -43.75
CA ALA A 21 -14.49 -1.19 -43.27
C ALA A 21 -14.76 -1.16 -41.75
N ALA A 22 -15.52 -2.13 -41.25
CA ALA A 22 -15.77 -2.28 -39.82
C ALA A 22 -14.48 -2.55 -39.03
N TRP A 23 -13.61 -3.41 -39.54
CA TRP A 23 -12.31 -3.71 -38.94
C TRP A 23 -11.38 -2.49 -38.94
N ALA A 24 -11.28 -1.79 -40.07
CA ALA A 24 -10.47 -0.58 -40.18
C ALA A 24 -10.97 0.54 -39.26
N GLY A 25 -12.29 0.73 -39.20
CA GLY A 25 -12.92 1.69 -38.30
C GLY A 25 -12.63 1.35 -36.84
N TRP A 26 -12.85 0.09 -36.43
CA TRP A 26 -12.54 -0.36 -35.08
C TRP A 26 -11.07 -0.15 -34.74
N ARG A 27 -10.14 -0.48 -35.65
CA ARG A 27 -8.70 -0.30 -35.41
C ARG A 27 -8.29 1.16 -35.24
N TYR A 28 -8.92 2.06 -36.00
CA TYR A 28 -8.67 3.50 -35.92
C TYR A 28 -9.17 4.10 -34.61
N PHE A 29 -10.38 3.73 -34.17
CA PHE A 29 -10.97 4.25 -32.92
C PHE A 29 -10.48 3.55 -31.65
N ALA A 30 -10.00 2.30 -31.74
CA ALA A 30 -9.46 1.55 -30.61
C ALA A 30 -7.95 1.77 -30.40
N ALA A 31 -7.30 2.57 -31.24
CA ALA A 31 -5.90 2.93 -31.04
C ALA A 31 -5.81 3.96 -29.89
N GLU A 32 -5.17 3.58 -28.79
CA GLU A 32 -4.82 4.56 -27.76
C GLU A 32 -3.84 5.59 -28.32
N PRO A 33 -3.98 6.88 -27.95
CA PRO A 33 -3.02 7.91 -28.34
C PRO A 33 -1.61 7.48 -27.92
N ALA A 34 -0.67 7.48 -28.88
CA ALA A 34 0.71 7.19 -28.57
C ALA A 34 1.25 8.23 -27.57
N LEU A 35 1.89 7.75 -26.50
CA LEU A 35 2.58 8.63 -25.55
C LEU A 35 3.70 9.40 -26.28
N PRO A 36 3.99 10.66 -25.90
CA PRO A 36 5.14 11.39 -26.42
C PRO A 36 6.44 10.58 -26.27
N PRO A 37 7.44 10.76 -27.16
CA PRO A 37 8.67 9.96 -27.16
C PRO A 37 9.46 9.92 -25.84
N PHE A 38 9.18 10.85 -24.92
CA PHE A 38 9.87 11.01 -23.63
C PHE A 38 9.01 10.63 -22.42
N ILE A 39 7.80 10.10 -22.62
CA ILE A 39 6.89 9.67 -21.56
C ILE A 39 6.71 8.16 -21.65
N VAL A 40 7.05 7.46 -20.57
CA VAL A 40 6.79 6.02 -20.42
C VAL A 40 5.73 5.85 -19.35
N ALA A 41 4.63 5.17 -19.65
CA ALA A 41 3.66 4.77 -18.65
C ALA A 41 4.21 3.57 -17.87
N VAL A 42 4.43 3.78 -16.57
CA VAL A 42 4.87 2.73 -15.64
C VAL A 42 3.88 2.68 -14.49
N ASN A 43 3.50 1.48 -14.09
CA ASN A 43 2.77 1.26 -12.85
C ASN A 43 3.80 1.01 -11.74
N GLY A 44 3.87 1.94 -10.79
CA GLY A 44 4.65 1.79 -9.56
C GLY A 44 3.73 1.55 -8.37
N ARG A 45 4.23 0.84 -7.36
CA ARG A 45 3.61 0.78 -6.03
C ARG A 45 4.55 1.42 -5.03
N ILE A 46 4.00 2.29 -4.19
CA ILE A 46 4.74 2.86 -3.07
C ILE A 46 4.52 1.91 -1.89
N GLU A 47 5.63 1.43 -1.33
CA GLU A 47 5.63 0.57 -0.16
C GLU A 47 6.12 1.39 1.06
N ALA A 48 5.51 1.15 2.20
CA ALA A 48 5.93 1.72 3.48
C ALA A 48 6.09 0.59 4.50
N GLU A 49 7.14 0.67 5.32
CA GLU A 49 7.28 -0.24 6.44
C GLU A 49 6.37 0.23 7.57
N GLN A 50 5.40 -0.60 7.94
CA GLN A 50 4.52 -0.35 9.07
C GLN A 50 5.00 -1.18 10.26
N ILE A 51 5.23 -0.52 11.39
CA ILE A 51 5.64 -1.15 12.64
C ILE A 51 4.62 -0.80 13.71
N ASP A 52 3.91 -1.82 14.19
CA ASP A 52 3.02 -1.68 15.33
C ASP A 52 3.82 -1.88 16.62
N ILE A 53 3.82 -0.85 17.49
CA ILE A 53 4.54 -0.88 18.76
C ILE A 53 3.59 -1.19 19.92
N ALA A 54 4.04 -2.04 20.84
CA ALA A 54 3.29 -2.40 22.05
C ALA A 54 4.22 -2.46 23.26
N SER A 55 3.65 -2.29 24.46
CA SER A 55 4.40 -2.44 25.71
C SER A 55 4.77 -3.90 25.95
N LYS A 56 6.02 -4.15 26.35
CA LYS A 56 6.51 -5.49 26.71
C LYS A 56 5.86 -6.05 27.98
N ILE A 57 5.37 -5.16 28.84
CA ILE A 57 4.69 -5.49 30.10
C ILE A 57 3.28 -4.89 30.07
N ALA A 58 2.35 -5.52 30.80
CA ALA A 58 1.04 -4.95 31.04
C ALA A 58 1.16 -3.75 31.99
N GLY A 59 0.42 -2.69 31.71
CA GLY A 59 0.41 -1.48 32.53
C GLY A 59 -0.60 -0.46 32.01
N ARG A 60 -0.92 0.54 32.83
CA ARG A 60 -1.72 1.68 32.40
C ARG A 60 -0.82 2.72 31.74
N VAL A 61 -1.31 3.40 30.71
CA VAL A 61 -0.62 4.57 30.16
C VAL A 61 -0.78 5.73 31.14
N ALA A 62 0.34 6.24 31.65
CA ALA A 62 0.36 7.41 32.52
C ALA A 62 0.35 8.71 31.71
N SER A 63 1.04 8.73 30.57
CA SER A 63 1.04 9.87 29.65
C SER A 63 1.38 9.46 28.21
N LEU A 64 0.83 10.21 27.26
CA LEU A 64 1.18 10.17 25.85
C LEU A 64 2.01 11.42 25.53
N ALA A 65 3.19 11.25 24.94
CA ALA A 65 4.16 12.33 24.73
C ALA A 65 4.23 12.82 23.28
N ILE A 66 3.33 12.33 22.43
CA ILE A 66 3.30 12.62 20.99
C ILE A 66 1.86 12.87 20.50
N GLU A 67 1.76 13.45 19.32
CA GLU A 67 0.50 13.62 18.58
C GLU A 67 0.44 12.75 17.32
N GLU A 68 -0.77 12.50 16.83
CA GLU A 68 -0.97 11.72 15.60
C GLU A 68 -0.39 12.47 14.38
N GLY A 69 0.33 11.74 13.51
CA GLY A 69 1.03 12.32 12.36
C GLY A 69 2.33 13.05 12.68
N GLN A 70 2.75 13.09 13.96
CA GLN A 70 4.03 13.67 14.34
C GLN A 70 5.20 12.82 13.81
N MET A 71 6.18 13.48 13.19
CA MET A 71 7.43 12.85 12.78
C MET A 71 8.34 12.65 14.00
N LEU A 72 8.89 11.45 14.15
CA LEU A 72 9.70 11.06 15.30
C LEU A 72 11.04 10.49 14.84
N GLU A 73 12.07 10.76 15.63
CA GLU A 73 13.38 10.13 15.50
C GLU A 73 13.45 8.82 16.28
N ALA A 74 14.37 7.94 15.90
CA ALA A 74 14.59 6.69 16.62
C ALA A 74 14.94 6.94 18.11
N GLY A 75 14.25 6.22 19.00
CA GLY A 75 14.42 6.38 20.46
C GLY A 75 13.55 7.47 21.09
N ALA A 76 12.72 8.18 20.32
CA ALA A 76 11.73 9.10 20.87
C ALA A 76 10.76 8.39 21.83
N VAL A 77 10.43 9.04 22.94
CA VAL A 77 9.46 8.52 23.91
C VAL A 77 8.05 8.77 23.38
N VAL A 78 7.32 7.70 23.07
CA VAL A 78 5.94 7.76 22.59
C VAL A 78 4.94 7.89 23.74
N ALA A 79 5.09 7.04 24.76
CA ALA A 79 4.23 7.02 25.94
C ALA A 79 5.02 6.58 27.18
N ARG A 80 4.53 6.95 28.37
CA ARG A 80 5.02 6.40 29.64
C ARG A 80 3.93 5.57 30.30
N LEU A 81 4.32 4.42 30.83
CA LEU A 81 3.46 3.58 31.65
C LEU A 81 3.52 4.00 33.12
N ASP A 82 2.42 3.78 33.84
CA ASP A 82 2.37 3.91 35.30
C ASP A 82 3.25 2.83 35.93
N ALA A 83 4.33 3.28 36.57
CA ALA A 83 5.34 2.43 37.19
C ALA A 83 5.31 2.48 38.73
N SER A 84 4.22 2.97 39.34
CA SER A 84 4.12 3.16 40.80
C SER A 84 4.43 1.89 41.61
N THR A 85 3.89 0.74 41.20
CA THR A 85 4.17 -0.56 41.84
C THR A 85 5.63 -0.98 41.67
N GLN A 86 6.18 -0.86 40.46
CA GLN A 86 7.57 -1.24 40.17
C GLN A 86 8.55 -0.34 40.93
N GLN A 87 8.27 0.95 41.05
CA GLN A 87 9.07 1.88 41.83
C GLN A 87 9.00 1.57 43.34
N ALA A 88 7.84 1.14 43.85
CA ALA A 88 7.74 0.70 45.24
C ALA A 88 8.58 -0.56 45.49
N GLN A 89 8.52 -1.55 44.60
CA GLN A 89 9.34 -2.77 44.69
C GLN A 89 10.83 -2.47 44.60
N LEU A 90 11.24 -1.58 43.68
CA LEU A 90 12.63 -1.12 43.56
C LEU A 90 13.13 -0.49 44.87
N ARG A 91 12.33 0.39 45.48
CA ARG A 91 12.68 1.02 46.76
C ARG A 91 12.81 0.01 47.89
N ALA A 92 11.90 -0.96 47.97
CA ALA A 92 11.97 -2.02 48.97
C ALA A 92 13.23 -2.89 48.80
N ALA A 93 13.54 -3.30 47.57
CA ALA A 93 14.75 -4.08 47.27
C ALA A 93 16.04 -3.30 47.56
N ALA A 94 16.06 -2.00 47.23
CA ALA A 94 17.21 -1.14 47.53
C ALA A 94 17.45 -0.99 49.05
N ALA A 95 16.38 -0.89 49.85
CA ALA A 95 16.50 -0.84 51.31
C ALA A 95 17.05 -2.15 51.89
N GLN A 96 16.57 -3.30 51.40
CA GLN A 96 17.09 -4.62 51.82
C GLN A 96 18.58 -4.79 51.47
N LEU A 97 19.01 -4.29 50.31
CA LEU A 97 20.43 -4.32 49.93
C LEU A 97 21.27 -3.44 50.87
N ALA A 98 20.81 -2.22 51.16
CA ALA A 98 21.51 -1.32 52.08
C ALA A 98 21.64 -1.89 53.49
N GLU A 99 20.60 -2.57 54.00
CA GLU A 99 20.67 -3.27 55.30
C GLU A 99 21.71 -4.41 55.28
N ALA A 100 21.76 -5.19 54.20
CA ALA A 100 22.72 -6.28 54.08
C ALA A 100 24.18 -5.80 53.93
N GLU A 101 24.41 -4.64 53.30
CA GLU A 101 25.74 -4.03 53.19
C GLU A 101 26.23 -3.42 54.51
N GLN A 102 25.31 -3.11 55.44
CA GLN A 102 25.62 -2.55 56.75
C GLN A 102 25.78 -3.61 57.86
N ALA A 103 25.46 -4.87 57.58
CA ALA A 103 25.60 -6.01 58.48
C ALA A 103 26.97 -6.68 58.36
#